data_AF-A0A2N5XK14-F1
#
_entry.id   AF-A0A2N5XK14-F1
#
_cell.length_a   1.000
_cell.length_b   1.000
_cell.length_c   1.000
_cell.angle_alpha   90.00
_cell.angle_beta   90.00
_cell.angle_gamma   90.00
#
_symmetry.space_group_name_H-M   'P 1'
#
loop_
_entity.id
_entity.type
_entity.pdbx_description
1 polymer ?
#
loop_
_entity_poly.entity_id
_entity_poly.type
_entity_poly.pdbx_seq_one_letter_code
_entity_poly.pdbx_strand_id
1 'polypeptide(L)'
;MAKIYFTYSAMNAGKSTLLLQASYNYVERGMRTLLYTAALDNRTQVGQVSSRIGLKSEAFTFATTTDLFAHICAQYDVESGDKKPDCVFFDEAQFLSEDQVWQLCRVADELSIPIMCYGLRTDFQGNLFPGSLRLLALADELREARTICWCGRKASMVVRIDHEGHVIDEGAQVVIGGEESYVSLCRKHWATKALGDKDRSDPQGDLPFERD
;
A
#
# COMPACT_ATOMS: atom_id res chain seq x y z
N MET A 1 4.37 -23.46 -7.41
CA MET A 1 5.01 -22.24 -6.89
C MET A 1 3.91 -21.29 -6.47
N ALA A 2 3.98 -20.74 -5.25
CA ALA A 2 3.08 -19.65 -4.89
C ALA A 2 3.48 -18.39 -5.67
N LYS A 3 2.59 -17.39 -5.72
CA LYS A 3 2.78 -16.20 -6.55
C LYS A 3 2.95 -14.95 -5.70
N ILE A 4 3.65 -13.97 -6.27
CA ILE A 4 3.64 -12.58 -5.83
C ILE A 4 2.63 -11.79 -6.66
N TYR A 5 1.74 -11.09 -5.97
CA TYR A 5 0.78 -10.18 -6.57
C TYR A 5 1.14 -8.75 -6.19
N PHE A 6 1.20 -7.85 -7.16
CA PHE A 6 1.36 -6.42 -6.89
C PHE A 6 0.13 -5.63 -7.34
N THR A 7 -0.66 -5.17 -6.37
CA THR A 7 -1.77 -4.25 -6.57
C THR A 7 -1.27 -2.82 -6.39
N TYR A 8 -1.02 -2.13 -7.51
CA TYR A 8 -0.51 -0.77 -7.52
C TYR A 8 -1.60 0.25 -7.83
N SER A 9 -1.39 1.50 -7.43
CA SER A 9 -2.30 2.61 -7.75
C SER A 9 -1.62 3.98 -7.61
N ALA A 10 -2.30 5.02 -8.06
CA ALA A 10 -2.13 6.36 -7.49
C ALA A 10 -2.70 6.38 -6.05
N MET A 11 -2.42 7.42 -5.25
CA MET A 11 -3.05 7.55 -3.93
C MET A 11 -4.58 7.52 -4.02
N ASN A 12 -5.27 7.26 -2.91
CA ASN A 12 -6.74 7.37 -2.83
C ASN A 12 -7.50 6.36 -3.73
N ALA A 13 -6.97 5.14 -3.91
CA ALA A 13 -7.60 4.07 -4.69
C ALA A 13 -8.15 2.90 -3.85
N GLY A 14 -8.25 3.04 -2.53
CA GLY A 14 -8.83 2.00 -1.65
C GLY A 14 -7.96 0.76 -1.46
N LYS A 15 -6.63 0.84 -1.64
CA LYS A 15 -5.71 -0.29 -1.49
C LYS A 15 -5.85 -1.03 -0.16
N SER A 16 -5.78 -0.32 0.96
CA SER A 16 -5.90 -0.92 2.30
C SER A 16 -7.27 -1.56 2.51
N THR A 17 -8.34 -1.02 1.91
CA THR A 17 -9.66 -1.67 1.89
C THR A 17 -9.62 -2.99 1.15
N LEU A 18 -9.05 -3.03 -0.06
CA LEU A 18 -8.91 -4.25 -0.86
C LEU A 18 -8.07 -5.32 -0.13
N LEU A 19 -6.99 -4.90 0.51
CA LEU A 19 -6.12 -5.75 1.34
C LEU A 19 -6.92 -6.37 2.49
N LEU A 20 -7.59 -5.55 3.30
CA LEU A 20 -8.34 -6.01 4.46
C LEU A 20 -9.51 -6.91 4.05
N GLN A 21 -10.21 -6.59 2.97
CA GLN A 21 -11.25 -7.44 2.42
C GLN A 21 -10.68 -8.80 1.96
N ALA A 22 -9.54 -8.80 1.27
CA ALA A 22 -8.91 -10.04 0.84
C ALA A 22 -8.47 -10.89 2.04
N SER A 23 -7.85 -10.30 3.06
CA SER A 23 -7.48 -11.02 4.30
C SER A 23 -8.71 -11.58 5.01
N TYR A 24 -9.79 -10.80 5.14
CA TYR A 24 -11.05 -11.26 5.71
C TYR A 24 -11.58 -12.52 5.01
N ASN A 25 -11.52 -12.58 3.68
CA ASN A 25 -11.95 -13.77 2.91
C ASN A 25 -11.14 -15.03 3.21
N TYR A 26 -9.87 -14.91 3.62
CA TYR A 26 -9.08 -16.05 4.09
C TYR A 26 -9.53 -16.46 5.49
N VAL A 27 -9.62 -15.48 6.40
CA VAL A 27 -9.95 -15.71 7.81
C VAL A 27 -11.34 -16.32 7.98
N GLU A 28 -12.35 -15.87 7.21
CA GLU A 28 -13.71 -16.44 7.25
C GLU A 28 -13.75 -17.93 6.84
N ARG A 29 -12.71 -18.41 6.14
CA ARG A 29 -12.54 -19.82 5.73
C ARG A 29 -11.65 -20.62 6.69
N GLY A 30 -11.28 -20.05 7.85
CA GLY A 30 -10.36 -20.68 8.80
C GLY A 30 -8.90 -20.69 8.34
N MET A 31 -8.55 -19.85 7.35
CA MET A 31 -7.17 -19.69 6.90
C MET A 31 -6.46 -18.60 7.71
N ARG A 32 -5.15 -18.75 7.89
CA ARG A 32 -4.32 -17.81 8.64
C ARG A 32 -3.62 -16.85 7.70
N THR A 33 -3.69 -15.55 8.01
CA THR A 33 -2.98 -14.51 7.25
C THR A 33 -2.02 -13.73 8.13
N LEU A 34 -0.91 -13.26 7.54
CA LEU A 34 -0.05 -12.25 8.17
C LEU A 34 -0.19 -10.93 7.41
N LEU A 35 -0.31 -9.82 8.14
CA LEU A 35 -0.38 -8.48 7.56
C LEU A 35 0.87 -7.71 7.98
N TYR A 36 1.43 -6.96 7.05
CA TYR A 36 2.60 -6.10 7.23
C TYR A 36 2.29 -4.69 6.76
N THR A 37 2.83 -3.69 7.45
CA THR A 37 2.81 -2.28 7.04
C THR A 37 4.17 -1.64 7.30
N ALA A 38 4.51 -0.58 6.57
CA ALA A 38 5.77 0.11 6.79
C ALA A 38 5.81 0.76 8.20
N ALA A 39 6.97 0.70 8.85
CA ALA A 39 7.22 1.39 10.10
C ALA A 39 7.29 2.91 9.84
N LEU A 40 6.36 3.67 10.44
CA LEU A 40 6.37 5.14 10.38
C LEU A 40 7.35 5.75 11.40
N ASP A 41 7.72 4.99 12.43
CA ASP A 41 8.73 5.34 13.43
C ASP A 41 9.40 4.04 13.94
N ASN A 42 10.66 4.10 14.37
CA ASN A 42 11.49 2.95 14.77
C ASN A 42 11.03 2.30 16.11
N ARG A 43 9.83 2.59 16.59
CA ARG A 43 9.43 2.40 18.00
C ARG A 43 8.37 1.34 18.26
N THR A 44 7.69 0.82 17.23
CA THR A 44 6.62 -0.19 17.41
C THR A 44 6.75 -1.36 16.46
N GLN A 45 6.85 -2.59 17.01
CA GLN A 45 6.82 -3.85 16.24
C GLN A 45 5.41 -4.23 15.74
N VAL A 46 4.37 -3.71 16.41
CA VAL A 46 2.97 -3.91 16.04
C VAL A 46 2.40 -2.59 15.52
N GLY A 47 1.95 -2.63 14.27
CA GLY A 47 1.26 -1.54 13.58
C GLY A 47 -0.19 -1.91 13.30
N GLN A 48 -0.86 -1.05 12.55
CA GLN A 48 -2.24 -1.27 12.14
C GLN A 48 -2.40 -0.88 10.67
N VAL A 49 -2.95 -1.80 9.88
CA VAL A 49 -3.47 -1.45 8.55
C VAL A 49 -4.86 -0.87 8.76
N SER A 50 -5.07 0.35 8.27
CA SER A 50 -6.36 1.04 8.37
C SER A 50 -6.81 1.52 7.00
N SER A 51 -8.10 1.35 6.72
CA SER A 51 -8.73 1.87 5.52
C SER A 51 -9.51 3.14 5.82
N ARG A 52 -9.76 3.93 4.77
CA ARG A 52 -10.52 5.18 4.89
C ARG A 52 -12.01 4.99 5.18
N ILE A 53 -12.52 3.79 4.96
CA ILE A 53 -13.92 3.44 5.25
C ILE A 53 -14.06 2.74 6.61
N GLY A 54 -13.06 2.87 7.50
CA GLY A 54 -13.16 2.42 8.89
C GLY A 54 -12.67 1.00 9.17
N LEU A 55 -12.40 0.16 8.16
CA LEU A 55 -11.81 -1.17 8.39
C LEU A 55 -10.39 -1.07 8.95
N LYS A 56 -10.06 -1.89 9.95
CA LYS A 56 -8.75 -1.93 10.61
C LYS A 56 -8.36 -3.37 10.96
N SER A 57 -7.07 -3.68 10.91
CA SER A 57 -6.50 -4.92 11.43
C SER A 57 -5.10 -4.68 11.97
N GLU A 58 -4.73 -5.43 13.01
CA GLU A 58 -3.35 -5.48 13.47
C GLU A 58 -2.43 -6.00 12.36
N ALA A 59 -1.22 -5.48 12.32
CA ALA A 59 -0.20 -5.82 11.35
C ALA A 59 1.19 -5.76 11.99
N PHE A 60 2.13 -6.55 11.49
CA PHE A 60 3.54 -6.37 11.77
C PHE A 60 4.06 -5.11 11.07
N THR A 61 5.07 -4.48 11.65
CA THR A 61 5.79 -3.40 10.97
C THR A 61 7.04 -3.92 10.28
N PHE A 62 7.42 -3.31 9.15
CA PHE A 62 8.72 -3.52 8.52
C PHE A 62 9.44 -2.19 8.27
N ALA A 63 10.75 -2.20 8.49
CA ALA A 63 11.66 -1.14 8.07
C ALA A 63 12.56 -1.70 6.97
N THR A 64 13.35 -0.85 6.30
CA THR A 64 14.29 -1.28 5.24
C THR A 64 15.36 -2.27 5.74
N THR A 65 15.57 -2.35 7.05
CA THR A 65 16.52 -3.27 7.70
C THR A 65 15.88 -4.58 8.18
N THR A 66 14.56 -4.73 8.07
CA THR A 66 13.87 -5.96 8.49
C THR A 66 14.19 -7.10 7.52
N ASP A 67 14.68 -8.23 8.03
CA ASP A 67 14.75 -9.49 7.29
C ASP A 67 13.34 -10.12 7.26
N LEU A 68 12.63 -9.88 6.15
CA LEU A 68 11.26 -10.33 6.00
C LEU A 68 11.14 -11.85 5.89
N PHE A 69 12.13 -12.50 5.27
CA PHE A 69 12.12 -13.95 5.15
C PHE A 69 12.25 -14.60 6.53
N ALA A 70 13.26 -14.20 7.30
CA ALA A 70 13.45 -14.70 8.66
C ALA A 70 12.26 -14.38 9.56
N HIS A 71 11.72 -13.16 9.46
CA HIS A 71 10.56 -12.75 10.26
C HIS A 71 9.33 -13.60 9.95
N ILE A 72 9.03 -13.89 8.68
CA ILE A 72 7.88 -14.72 8.27
C ILE A 72 8.06 -16.17 8.75
N CYS A 73 9.27 -16.73 8.59
CA CYS A 73 9.59 -18.07 9.11
C CYS A 73 9.35 -18.17 10.62
N ALA A 74 9.72 -17.13 11.38
CA ALA A 74 9.52 -17.11 12.83
C ALA A 74 8.05 -17.03 13.27
N GLN A 75 7.10 -16.79 12.36
CA GLN A 75 5.67 -16.71 12.68
C GLN A 75 4.95 -18.06 12.68
N TYR A 76 5.64 -19.15 12.43
CA TYR A 76 5.09 -20.50 12.52
C TYR A 76 6.19 -21.51 12.79
N ASP A 77 5.83 -22.58 13.48
CA ASP A 77 6.69 -23.72 13.73
C ASP A 77 5.84 -24.98 13.62
N VAL A 78 6.19 -25.82 12.65
CA VAL A 78 5.44 -27.05 12.37
C VAL A 78 5.63 -28.05 13.51
N GLU A 79 6.76 -28.02 14.21
CA GLU A 79 7.06 -28.93 15.31
C GLU A 79 6.29 -28.56 16.59
N SER A 80 6.08 -27.26 16.84
CA SER A 80 5.25 -26.76 17.95
C SER A 80 3.74 -26.88 17.68
N GLY A 81 3.34 -27.15 16.43
CA GLY A 81 1.95 -27.20 15.99
C GLY A 81 1.38 -25.86 15.50
N ASP A 82 2.22 -24.82 15.39
CA ASP A 82 1.83 -23.52 14.88
C ASP A 82 1.59 -23.57 13.36
N LYS A 83 0.40 -23.13 12.94
CA LYS A 83 0.00 -23.20 11.54
C LYS A 83 0.77 -22.18 10.69
N LYS A 84 1.42 -22.69 9.64
CA LYS A 84 1.96 -21.89 8.54
C LYS A 84 0.89 -20.95 7.95
N PRO A 85 1.23 -19.68 7.65
CA PRO A 85 0.26 -18.77 7.06
C PRO A 85 -0.13 -19.21 5.65
N ASP A 86 -1.41 -19.10 5.34
CA ASP A 86 -1.98 -19.41 4.04
C ASP A 86 -1.77 -18.26 3.04
N CYS A 87 -1.54 -17.03 3.53
CA CYS A 87 -1.19 -15.86 2.72
C CYS A 87 -0.53 -14.75 3.56
N VAL A 88 0.36 -13.97 2.95
CA VAL A 88 0.97 -12.79 3.56
C VAL A 88 0.61 -11.53 2.76
N PHE A 89 0.21 -10.48 3.45
CA PHE A 89 -0.22 -9.21 2.90
C PHE A 89 0.73 -8.09 3.32
N PHE A 90 1.12 -7.23 2.37
CA PHE A 90 1.93 -6.04 2.61
C PHE A 90 1.15 -4.80 2.19
N ASP A 91 0.83 -3.92 3.13
CA ASP A 91 0.42 -2.55 2.83
C ASP A 91 1.64 -1.64 2.71
N GLU A 92 1.48 -0.53 2.00
CA GLU A 92 2.53 0.43 1.71
C GLU A 92 3.82 -0.19 1.14
N ALA A 93 3.65 -1.21 0.28
CA ALA A 93 4.72 -2.02 -0.30
C ALA A 93 5.73 -1.23 -1.15
N GLN A 94 5.42 0.02 -1.50
CA GLN A 94 6.39 0.92 -2.14
C GLN A 94 7.62 1.20 -1.27
N PHE A 95 7.52 1.03 0.05
CA PHE A 95 8.61 1.22 1.01
C PHE A 95 9.52 0.01 1.19
N LEU A 96 9.23 -1.11 0.51
CA LEU A 96 10.14 -2.25 0.47
C LEU A 96 11.46 -1.84 -0.20
N SER A 97 12.57 -2.35 0.31
CA SER A 97 13.84 -2.33 -0.41
C SER A 97 13.86 -3.37 -1.53
N GLU A 98 14.83 -3.25 -2.44
CA GLU A 98 15.05 -4.27 -3.47
C GLU A 98 15.31 -5.66 -2.87
N ASP A 99 16.18 -5.73 -1.87
CA ASP A 99 16.52 -6.99 -1.19
C ASP A 99 15.30 -7.62 -0.52
N GLN A 100 14.44 -6.79 0.06
CA GLN A 100 13.19 -7.25 0.65
C GLN A 100 12.24 -7.84 -0.38
N VAL A 101 12.13 -7.27 -1.58
CA VAL A 101 11.31 -7.89 -2.64
C VAL A 101 11.88 -9.25 -3.03
N TRP A 102 13.21 -9.41 -3.11
CA TRP A 102 13.82 -10.73 -3.32
C TRP A 102 13.58 -11.71 -2.18
N GLN A 103 13.57 -11.25 -0.93
CA GLN A 103 13.16 -12.07 0.22
C GLN A 103 11.71 -12.56 0.07
N LEU A 104 10.80 -11.72 -0.44
CA LEU A 104 9.42 -12.13 -0.72
C LEU A 104 9.34 -13.18 -1.84
N CYS A 105 10.17 -13.08 -2.87
CA CYS A 105 10.30 -14.13 -3.89
C CYS A 105 10.70 -15.46 -3.25
N ARG A 106 11.70 -15.44 -2.37
CA ARG A 106 12.13 -16.63 -1.63
C ARG A 106 11.01 -17.22 -0.76
N VAL A 107 10.18 -16.39 -0.12
CA VAL A 107 9.00 -16.87 0.62
C VAL A 107 8.01 -17.57 -0.32
N ALA A 108 7.71 -16.99 -1.48
CA ALA A 108 6.79 -17.59 -2.44
C ALA A 108 7.33 -18.91 -3.03
N ASP A 109 8.62 -18.98 -3.30
CA ASP A 109 9.28 -20.11 -3.95
C ASP A 109 9.58 -21.24 -2.97
N GLU A 110 10.31 -20.93 -1.90
CA GLU A 110 10.81 -21.92 -0.93
C GLU A 110 9.71 -22.33 0.04
N LEU A 111 8.87 -21.37 0.47
CA LEU A 111 7.81 -21.64 1.44
C LEU A 111 6.46 -21.85 0.77
N SER A 112 6.29 -21.66 -0.54
CA SER A 112 4.97 -21.83 -1.19
C SER A 112 3.84 -21.03 -0.50
N ILE A 113 4.16 -19.84 0.02
CA ILE A 113 3.19 -18.92 0.63
C ILE A 113 2.93 -17.77 -0.35
N PRO A 114 1.67 -17.52 -0.78
CA PRO A 114 1.38 -16.41 -1.68
C PRO A 114 1.54 -15.06 -0.98
N ILE A 115 2.11 -14.10 -1.71
CA ILE A 115 2.40 -12.75 -1.22
C ILE A 115 1.53 -11.73 -1.96
N MET A 116 0.82 -10.90 -1.21
CA MET A 116 -0.09 -9.87 -1.73
C MET A 116 0.44 -8.48 -1.36
N CYS A 117 1.09 -7.80 -2.30
CA CYS A 117 1.65 -6.47 -2.11
C CYS A 117 0.68 -5.38 -2.59
N TYR A 118 0.46 -4.36 -1.77
CA TYR A 118 -0.36 -3.19 -2.07
C TYR A 118 0.50 -1.94 -1.90
N GLY A 119 0.64 -1.14 -2.95
CA GLY A 119 1.53 0.02 -2.89
C GLY A 119 1.27 1.11 -3.93
N LEU A 120 1.92 2.25 -3.75
CA LEU A 120 1.92 3.35 -4.71
C LEU A 120 2.84 3.06 -5.87
N ARG A 121 2.43 3.38 -7.10
CA ARG A 121 3.28 3.17 -8.28
C ARG A 121 4.42 4.19 -8.32
N THR A 122 4.05 5.47 -8.25
CA THR A 122 4.96 6.61 -8.39
C THR A 122 4.75 7.60 -7.26
N ASP A 123 5.78 8.38 -6.96
CA ASP A 123 5.69 9.54 -6.09
C ASP A 123 5.01 10.74 -6.77
N PHE A 124 4.97 11.88 -6.08
CA PHE A 124 4.35 13.11 -6.58
C PHE A 124 5.10 13.75 -7.76
N GLN A 125 6.38 13.41 -7.93
CA GLN A 125 7.22 13.83 -9.05
C GLN A 125 7.11 12.88 -10.26
N GLY A 126 6.37 11.78 -10.12
CA GLY A 126 6.17 10.79 -11.17
C GLY A 126 7.29 9.74 -11.25
N ASN A 127 8.21 9.72 -10.29
CA ASN A 127 9.25 8.69 -10.22
C ASN A 127 8.72 7.44 -9.54
N LEU A 128 9.19 6.26 -9.97
CA LEU A 128 8.87 5.00 -9.29
C LEU A 128 9.52 4.97 -7.91
N PHE A 129 8.78 4.46 -6.92
CA PHE A 129 9.38 4.09 -5.64
C PHE A 129 10.29 2.86 -5.81
N PRO A 130 11.37 2.71 -5.02
CA PRO A 130 12.27 1.56 -5.14
C PRO A 130 11.58 0.20 -5.01
N GLY A 131 10.72 0.02 -3.99
CA GLY A 131 9.96 -1.22 -3.81
C GLY A 131 9.01 -1.49 -4.96
N SER A 132 8.30 -0.45 -5.41
CA SER A 132 7.36 -0.55 -6.54
C SER A 132 8.07 -0.84 -7.86
N LEU A 133 9.24 -0.24 -8.11
CA LEU A 133 10.07 -0.52 -9.27
C LEU A 133 10.42 -2.01 -9.32
N ARG A 134 10.86 -2.56 -8.19
CA ARG A 134 11.25 -3.97 -8.11
C ARG A 134 10.06 -4.93 -8.18
N LEU A 135 8.94 -4.60 -7.53
CA LEU A 135 7.70 -5.37 -7.63
C LEU A 135 7.12 -5.38 -9.04
N LEU A 136 7.18 -4.26 -9.78
CA LEU A 136 6.76 -4.22 -11.19
C LEU A 136 7.60 -5.14 -12.08
N ALA A 137 8.86 -5.39 -11.71
CA ALA A 137 9.75 -6.26 -12.47
C ALA A 137 9.60 -7.74 -12.12
N LEU A 138 9.28 -8.07 -10.85
CA LEU A 138 9.36 -9.43 -10.33
C LEU A 138 8.02 -10.08 -9.99
N ALA A 139 6.95 -9.31 -9.74
CA ALA A 139 5.67 -9.90 -9.36
C ALA A 139 5.04 -10.69 -10.52
N ASP A 140 4.50 -11.88 -10.23
CA ASP A 140 3.83 -12.74 -11.21
C ASP A 140 2.55 -12.11 -11.77
N GLU A 141 1.86 -11.32 -10.95
CA GLU A 141 0.55 -10.75 -11.28
C GLU A 141 0.49 -9.27 -10.91
N LEU A 142 0.25 -8.43 -11.91
CA LEU A 142 0.13 -6.98 -11.74
C LEU A 142 -1.33 -6.54 -11.83
N ARG A 143 -1.83 -5.85 -10.81
CA ARG A 143 -3.19 -5.31 -10.76
C ARG A 143 -3.16 -3.82 -10.50
N GLU A 144 -3.93 -3.05 -11.27
CA GLU A 144 -4.09 -1.62 -11.04
C GLU A 144 -5.39 -1.38 -10.26
N ALA A 145 -5.28 -0.91 -9.00
CA ALA A 145 -6.41 -0.35 -8.29
C ALA A 145 -6.69 1.06 -8.83
N ARG A 146 -7.86 1.24 -9.43
CA ARG A 146 -8.20 2.47 -10.15
C ARG A 146 -8.84 3.49 -9.22
N THR A 147 -8.49 4.75 -9.45
CA THR A 147 -9.18 5.91 -8.87
C THR A 147 -9.47 6.92 -9.98
N ILE A 148 -10.22 7.97 -9.66
CA ILE A 148 -10.83 8.87 -10.63
C ILE A 148 -10.28 10.27 -10.41
N CYS A 149 -9.77 10.88 -11.49
CA CYS A 149 -9.47 12.31 -11.52
C CYS A 149 -10.78 13.09 -11.54
N TRP A 150 -10.79 14.32 -11.01
CA TRP A 150 -11.97 15.19 -11.03
C TRP A 150 -12.65 15.37 -12.40
N CYS A 151 -11.94 15.12 -13.50
CA CYS A 151 -12.50 15.15 -14.86
C CYS A 151 -13.14 13.83 -15.33
N GLY A 152 -13.34 12.86 -14.44
CA GLY A 152 -13.91 11.54 -14.73
C GLY A 152 -12.94 10.53 -15.36
N ARG A 153 -11.76 10.97 -15.83
CA ARG A 153 -10.73 10.05 -16.35
C ARG A 153 -10.02 9.31 -15.22
N LYS A 154 -9.47 8.13 -15.53
CA LYS A 154 -8.59 7.39 -14.62
C LYS A 154 -7.47 8.30 -14.11
N ALA A 155 -7.34 8.41 -12.79
CA ALA A 155 -6.19 9.04 -12.16
C ALA A 155 -5.04 8.05 -12.07
N SER A 156 -3.85 8.49 -12.47
CA SER A 156 -2.65 7.67 -12.56
C SER A 156 -1.43 8.34 -11.93
N MET A 157 -1.55 9.60 -11.53
CA MET A 157 -0.51 10.41 -10.92
C MET A 157 -1.05 11.03 -9.63
N VAL A 158 -0.17 11.56 -8.80
CA VAL A 158 -0.52 12.26 -7.57
C VAL A 158 0.22 13.59 -7.51
N VAL A 159 -0.44 14.64 -7.02
CA VAL A 159 0.23 15.88 -6.60
C VAL A 159 0.13 16.01 -5.10
N ARG A 160 1.11 16.67 -4.49
CA ARG A 160 1.07 17.11 -3.10
C ARG A 160 0.64 18.57 -3.07
N ILE A 161 -0.24 18.93 -2.15
CA ILE A 161 -0.68 20.30 -1.91
C ILE A 161 -0.44 20.71 -0.46
N ASP A 162 -0.09 21.97 -0.23
CA ASP A 162 -0.01 22.56 1.10
C ASP A 162 -1.41 22.88 1.67
N HIS A 163 -1.42 23.45 2.88
CA HIS A 163 -2.65 23.88 3.57
C HIS A 163 -3.39 25.03 2.86
N GLU A 164 -2.70 25.79 2.00
CA GLU A 164 -3.28 26.86 1.19
C GLU A 164 -3.84 26.33 -0.14
N GLY A 165 -3.62 25.05 -0.45
CA GLY A 165 -4.08 24.40 -1.68
C GLY A 165 -3.13 24.57 -2.87
N HIS A 166 -1.91 25.06 -2.66
CA HIS A 166 -0.91 25.21 -3.72
C HIS A 166 -0.17 23.90 -3.97
N VAL A 167 0.13 23.62 -5.24
CA VAL A 167 0.88 22.42 -5.64
C VAL A 167 2.35 22.56 -5.26
N ILE A 168 2.88 21.54 -4.59
CA ILE A 168 4.29 21.44 -4.21
C ILE A 168 5.04 20.57 -5.24
N ASP A 169 6.10 21.11 -5.83
CA ASP A 169 6.91 20.43 -6.86
C ASP A 169 8.23 19.83 -6.33
N GLU A 170 8.69 20.31 -5.18
CA GLU A 170 9.98 19.95 -4.61
C GLU A 170 9.84 19.54 -3.14
N GLY A 171 10.76 18.71 -2.67
CA GLY A 171 10.80 18.26 -1.28
C GLY A 171 11.02 16.76 -1.17
N ALA A 172 11.03 16.27 0.08
CA ALA A 172 11.19 14.85 0.36
C ALA A 172 10.05 14.04 -0.29
N GLN A 173 10.42 12.90 -0.87
CA GLN A 173 9.51 11.96 -1.55
C GLN A 173 8.33 11.52 -0.65
N VAL A 174 8.57 11.51 0.67
CA VAL A 174 7.62 11.08 1.70
C VAL A 174 7.69 12.09 2.83
N VAL A 175 6.55 12.66 3.20
CA VAL A 175 6.40 13.38 4.46
C VAL A 175 5.28 12.70 5.23
N ILE A 176 5.67 12.05 6.33
CA ILE A 176 4.73 11.43 7.27
C ILE A 176 4.42 12.49 8.32
N GLY A 177 3.14 12.86 8.44
CA GLY A 177 2.67 13.72 9.54
C GLY A 177 2.86 15.22 9.35
N GLY A 178 2.76 15.75 8.13
CA GLY A 178 2.58 17.19 7.90
C GLY A 178 1.14 17.53 7.49
N GLU A 179 0.77 18.81 7.55
CA GLU A 179 -0.56 19.32 7.18
C GLU A 179 -0.86 19.21 5.66
N GLU A 180 0.06 18.66 4.88
CA GLU A 180 -0.07 18.55 3.43
C GLU A 180 -1.00 17.40 3.02
N SER A 181 -1.71 17.61 1.92
CA SER A 181 -2.63 16.60 1.37
C SER A 181 -2.23 16.16 -0.03
N TYR A 182 -2.72 14.98 -0.43
CA TYR A 182 -2.39 14.36 -1.70
C TYR A 182 -3.62 14.21 -2.59
N VAL A 183 -3.50 14.64 -3.84
CA VAL A 183 -4.59 14.60 -4.81
C VAL A 183 -4.24 13.80 -6.04
N SER A 184 -5.08 12.81 -6.35
CA SER A 184 -4.90 11.91 -7.49
C SER A 184 -5.47 12.53 -8.76
N LEU A 185 -4.65 12.58 -9.82
CA LEU A 185 -4.97 13.23 -11.09
C LEU A 185 -4.67 12.31 -12.28
N CYS A 186 -5.34 12.56 -13.40
CA CYS A 186 -4.92 12.03 -14.69
C CYS A 186 -3.63 12.72 -15.14
N ARG A 187 -2.80 12.04 -15.97
CA ARG A 187 -1.51 12.59 -16.43
C ARG A 187 -1.59 14.00 -17.02
N LYS A 188 -2.65 14.32 -17.76
CA LYS A 188 -2.86 15.67 -18.32
C LYS A 188 -2.94 16.73 -17.22
N HIS A 189 -3.77 16.49 -16.20
CA HIS A 189 -4.01 17.46 -15.13
C HIS A 189 -2.89 17.48 -14.10
N TRP A 190 -2.17 16.39 -13.94
CA TRP A 190 -0.90 16.40 -13.19
C TRP A 190 0.13 17.30 -13.89
N ALA A 191 0.35 17.12 -15.20
CA ALA A 191 1.31 17.92 -15.95
C ALA A 191 0.96 19.42 -16.00
N THR A 192 -0.33 19.78 -16.03
CA THR A 192 -0.77 21.18 -16.02
C THR A 192 -1.08 21.71 -14.61
N LYS A 193 -0.87 20.90 -13.56
CA LYS A 193 -1.22 21.22 -12.16
C LYS A 193 -2.68 21.68 -11.98
N ALA A 194 -3.57 21.15 -12.82
CA ALA A 194 -4.98 21.53 -12.84
C ALA A 194 -5.74 20.77 -11.74
N LEU A 195 -6.00 21.43 -10.63
CA LEU A 195 -6.76 20.87 -9.51
C LEU A 195 -8.27 20.85 -9.79
N GLY A 196 -8.82 21.68 -10.66
CA GLY A 196 -10.27 21.75 -10.90
C GLY A 196 -11.01 22.44 -9.76
N ASP A 197 -12.31 22.70 -9.95
CA ASP A 197 -13.02 23.77 -9.21
C ASP A 197 -13.71 23.34 -7.91
N LYS A 198 -13.66 22.05 -7.55
CA LYS A 198 -14.23 21.60 -6.28
C LYS A 198 -13.35 22.06 -5.12
N ASP A 199 -13.96 22.68 -4.12
CA ASP A 199 -13.33 22.87 -2.81
C ASP A 199 -12.88 21.50 -2.27
N ARG A 200 -11.59 21.40 -1.93
CA ARG A 200 -10.93 20.16 -1.49
C ARG A 200 -10.54 20.19 -0.03
N SER A 201 -10.94 21.23 0.70
CA SER A 201 -10.72 21.33 2.14
C SER A 201 -11.40 20.18 2.91
N ASP A 202 -12.54 19.67 2.43
CA ASP A 202 -13.15 18.42 2.90
C ASP A 202 -13.57 17.50 1.73
N PRO A 203 -12.65 16.69 1.18
CA PRO A 203 -12.95 15.80 0.07
C PRO A 203 -13.93 14.67 0.42
N GLN A 204 -14.28 14.50 1.69
CA GLN A 204 -15.17 13.45 2.17
C GLN A 204 -16.50 13.99 2.74
N GLY A 205 -16.65 15.30 2.92
CA GLY A 205 -17.77 15.92 3.65
C GLY A 205 -19.14 15.75 3.00
N ASP A 206 -19.19 15.73 1.67
CA ASP A 206 -20.43 15.65 0.88
C ASP A 206 -20.70 14.25 0.29
N LEU A 207 -20.10 13.19 0.85
CA LEU A 207 -20.36 11.84 0.36
C LEU A 207 -21.71 11.31 0.88
N PRO A 208 -22.50 10.58 0.08
CA PRO A 208 -23.81 10.04 0.47
C PRO A 208 -23.71 8.82 1.39
N PHE A 209 -22.56 8.63 2.06
CA PHE A 209 -22.29 7.51 2.94
C PHE A 209 -22.30 8.04 4.38
N GLU A 210 -23.14 7.42 5.21
CA GLU A 210 -23.18 7.73 6.64
C GLU A 210 -21.82 7.44 7.26
N ARG A 211 -21.35 8.34 8.13
CA ARG A 211 -20.19 8.12 8.98
C ARG A 211 -20.73 7.74 10.36
N ASP A 212 -20.40 6.54 10.83
CA ASP A 212 -20.63 6.13 12.22
C ASP A 212 -19.70 6.89 13.19
#